data_AF-A0A7S1SU27-F1
#
_entry.id   AF-A0A7S1SU27-F1
#
_cell.length_a   1.000
_cell.length_b   1.000
_cell.length_c   1.000
_cell.angle_alpha   90.00
_cell.angle_beta   90.00
_cell.angle_gamma   90.00
#
_symmetry.space_group_name_H-M   'P 1'
#
loop_
_entity.id
_entity.type
_entity.pdbx_description
1 polymer ?
#
loop_
_entity_poly.entity_id
_entity_poly.type
_entity_poly.pdbx_seq_one_letter_code
_entity_poly.pdbx_strand_id
1 'polypeptide(L)'
;MAESTLVDNGAAAPEVAPVDAPPALPTEKLKRIPKPDETEYNAKFVKLNAEIQSKRARVAEIKEVLDNFHERRKGGGSGEGAELRNKISDEKARFASVLAKKNQLRDQLERINKHRDELRSQAKATKDKNQYMKQEDIDEKMAKLQHKLEHTSLTLNEEKQVLQQLKDLERMRATVDQYADAM
;
A
#
# COMPACT_ATOMS: atom_id res chain seq x y z
N MET A 1 -19.11 -63.97 -38.13
CA MET A 1 -17.66 -63.81 -37.89
C MET A 1 -17.45 -64.25 -36.44
N ALA A 2 -17.40 -65.53 -36.05
CA ALA A 2 -16.65 -66.69 -36.54
C ALA A 2 -15.12 -66.48 -36.50
N GLU A 3 -14.49 -67.12 -35.51
CA GLU A 3 -13.11 -67.68 -35.38
C GLU A 3 -12.66 -67.53 -33.92
N SER A 4 -12.71 -68.51 -33.01
CA SER A 4 -12.27 -69.92 -32.97
C SER A 4 -10.74 -70.12 -33.00
N THR A 5 -10.19 -70.55 -31.87
CA THR A 5 -9.08 -71.53 -31.69
C THR A 5 -8.98 -71.77 -30.18
N LEU A 6 -9.63 -72.78 -29.57
CA LEU A 6 -9.43 -74.23 -29.65
C LEU A 6 -7.96 -74.68 -29.50
N VAL A 7 -7.62 -75.19 -28.31
CA VAL A 7 -6.58 -76.19 -28.12
C VAL A 7 -7.22 -77.41 -27.47
N ASP A 8 -7.67 -78.27 -28.37
CA ASP A 8 -7.77 -79.73 -28.32
C ASP A 8 -6.32 -80.29 -28.22
N ASN A 9 -5.94 -81.46 -27.72
CA ASN A 9 -6.60 -82.74 -27.44
C ASN A 9 -5.60 -83.66 -26.70
N GLY A 10 -6.04 -84.82 -26.24
CA GLY A 10 -5.16 -85.95 -25.92
C GLY A 10 -5.65 -86.79 -24.74
N ALA A 11 -6.84 -87.40 -24.81
CA ALA A 11 -7.09 -88.72 -25.39
C ALA A 11 -6.74 -89.89 -24.46
N ALA A 12 -7.77 -90.61 -24.01
CA ALA A 12 -7.97 -92.05 -24.20
C ALA A 12 -8.95 -92.61 -23.16
N ALA A 13 -10.14 -93.03 -23.60
CA ALA A 13 -10.90 -94.08 -22.93
C ALA A 13 -10.29 -95.44 -23.33
N PRO A 14 -10.43 -96.51 -22.52
CA PRO A 14 -11.64 -97.31 -22.70
C PRO A 14 -12.18 -98.05 -21.44
N GLU A 15 -13.46 -98.41 -21.52
CA GLU A 15 -14.04 -99.73 -21.14
C GLU A 15 -14.43 -100.08 -19.69
N VAL A 16 -15.75 -100.04 -19.48
CA VAL A 16 -16.69 -100.91 -18.72
C VAL A 16 -16.16 -101.99 -17.75
N ALA A 17 -16.56 -101.89 -16.46
CA ALA A 17 -17.44 -102.85 -15.76
C ALA A 17 -17.51 -102.54 -14.23
N PRO A 18 -18.66 -102.76 -13.56
CA PRO A 18 -18.93 -102.34 -12.19
C PRO A 18 -18.45 -103.38 -11.18
N VAL A 19 -18.17 -103.01 -9.92
CA VAL A 19 -18.29 -103.87 -8.71
C VAL A 19 -17.96 -103.08 -7.43
N ASP A 20 -18.88 -103.18 -6.46
CA ASP A 20 -18.78 -103.07 -5.00
C ASP A 20 -18.37 -101.77 -4.26
N ALA A 21 -19.34 -101.24 -3.50
CA ALA A 21 -19.17 -100.48 -2.24
C ALA A 21 -18.45 -101.36 -1.19
N PRO A 22 -17.73 -100.88 -0.13
CA PRO A 22 -18.13 -99.86 0.89
C PRO A 22 -16.87 -99.03 1.40
N PRO A 23 -16.82 -98.19 2.49
CA PRO A 23 -17.60 -98.13 3.74
C PRO A 23 -18.13 -96.76 4.17
N ALA A 24 -19.13 -96.81 5.06
CA ALA A 24 -19.83 -95.68 5.63
C ALA A 24 -18.93 -94.80 6.53
N LEU A 25 -18.87 -93.50 6.22
CA LEU A 25 -18.29 -92.49 7.10
C LEU A 25 -19.23 -92.27 8.30
N PRO A 26 -18.72 -92.22 9.54
CA PRO A 26 -19.54 -91.91 10.71
C PRO A 26 -20.10 -90.49 10.62
N THR A 27 -21.37 -90.37 10.26
CA THR A 27 -22.12 -89.10 10.26
C THR A 27 -22.57 -88.78 11.69
N GLU A 28 -21.62 -88.41 12.54
CA GLU A 28 -21.97 -87.74 13.80
C GLU A 28 -22.40 -86.32 13.44
N LYS A 29 -23.72 -86.10 13.36
CA LYS A 29 -24.31 -84.80 12.99
C LYS A 29 -23.84 -83.75 14.00
N LEU A 30 -22.90 -82.89 13.59
CA LEU A 30 -22.53 -81.68 14.31
C LEU A 30 -23.83 -80.95 14.73
N LYS A 31 -24.02 -80.72 16.03
CA LYS A 31 -25.16 -79.96 16.55
C LYS A 31 -25.16 -78.61 15.84
N ARG A 32 -26.21 -78.33 15.07
CA ARG A 32 -26.39 -77.02 14.42
C ARG A 32 -26.37 -75.96 15.52
N ILE A 33 -25.44 -75.02 15.41
CA ILE A 33 -25.42 -73.82 16.23
C ILE A 33 -26.81 -73.16 16.07
N PRO A 34 -27.48 -72.77 17.16
CA PRO A 34 -28.76 -72.09 17.06
C PRO A 34 -28.60 -70.84 16.20
N LYS A 35 -29.56 -70.60 15.29
CA LYS A 35 -29.60 -69.36 14.52
C LYS A 35 -29.53 -68.20 15.51
N PRO A 36 -28.71 -67.16 15.27
CA PRO A 36 -28.67 -65.99 16.13
C PRO A 36 -30.09 -65.48 16.37
N ASP A 37 -30.44 -65.20 17.63
CA ASP A 37 -31.76 -64.66 17.97
C ASP A 37 -31.97 -63.32 17.25
N GLU A 38 -32.75 -63.37 16.16
CA GLU A 38 -32.98 -62.23 15.26
C GLU A 38 -33.60 -61.04 16.02
N THR A 39 -34.34 -61.32 17.09
CA THR A 39 -34.94 -60.33 17.98
C THR A 39 -33.89 -59.53 18.76
N GLU A 40 -32.89 -60.19 19.34
CA GLU A 40 -31.80 -59.53 20.06
C GLU A 40 -30.86 -58.77 19.12
N TYR A 41 -30.62 -59.32 17.93
CA TYR A 41 -29.83 -58.67 16.89
C TYR A 41 -30.52 -57.40 16.38
N ASN A 42 -31.82 -57.46 16.08
CA ASN A 42 -32.60 -56.30 15.66
C ASN A 42 -32.69 -55.25 16.78
N ALA A 43 -32.83 -55.66 18.05
CA ALA A 43 -32.79 -54.73 19.18
C ALA A 43 -31.43 -54.01 19.30
N LYS A 44 -30.31 -54.71 19.09
CA LYS A 44 -28.96 -54.09 19.05
C LYS A 44 -28.81 -53.15 17.85
N PHE A 45 -29.32 -53.54 16.69
CA PHE A 45 -29.30 -52.72 15.47
C PHE A 45 -30.10 -51.42 15.64
N VAL A 46 -31.28 -51.47 16.25
CA VAL A 46 -32.09 -50.28 16.55
C VAL A 46 -31.36 -49.34 17.51
N LYS A 47 -30.73 -49.88 18.57
CA LYS A 47 -29.93 -49.09 19.52
C LYS A 47 -28.74 -48.41 18.84
N LEU A 48 -27.96 -49.15 18.06
CA LEU A 48 -26.81 -48.61 17.33
C LEU A 48 -27.24 -47.55 16.31
N ASN A 49 -28.33 -47.77 15.59
CA ASN A 49 -28.85 -46.76 14.66
C ASN A 49 -29.34 -45.51 15.37
N ALA A 50 -29.99 -45.63 16.54
CA ALA A 50 -30.40 -44.48 17.33
C ALA A 50 -29.18 -43.65 17.78
N GLU A 51 -28.10 -44.30 18.22
CA GLU A 51 -26.85 -43.63 18.57
C GLU A 51 -26.18 -42.96 17.36
N ILE A 52 -26.18 -43.62 16.19
CA ILE A 52 -25.65 -43.05 14.95
C ILE A 52 -26.43 -41.79 14.56
N GLN A 53 -27.76 -41.83 14.65
CA GLN A 53 -28.58 -40.66 14.32
C GLN A 53 -28.35 -39.51 15.31
N SER A 54 -28.24 -39.80 16.61
CA SER A 54 -27.89 -38.79 17.63
C SER A 54 -26.53 -38.14 17.34
N LYS A 55 -25.50 -38.94 17.03
CA LYS A 55 -24.17 -38.42 16.68
C LYS A 55 -24.17 -37.63 15.38
N ARG A 56 -24.94 -38.05 14.36
CA ARG A 56 -25.10 -37.32 13.10
C ARG A 56 -25.79 -35.97 13.32
N ALA A 57 -26.84 -35.92 14.14
CA ALA A 57 -27.49 -34.67 14.53
C ALA A 57 -26.49 -33.73 15.22
N ARG A 58 -25.70 -34.25 16.16
CA ARG A 58 -24.66 -33.45 16.84
C ARG A 58 -23.60 -32.91 15.88
N VAL A 59 -23.18 -33.71 14.91
CA VAL A 59 -22.23 -33.27 13.89
C VAL A 59 -22.84 -32.19 12.99
N ALA A 60 -24.12 -32.30 12.63
CA ALA A 60 -24.81 -31.27 11.87
C ALA A 60 -24.88 -29.95 12.65
N GLU A 61 -25.26 -29.97 13.93
CA GLU A 61 -25.26 -28.79 14.79
C GLU A 61 -23.87 -28.13 14.87
N ILE A 62 -22.82 -28.94 15.08
CA ILE A 62 -21.44 -28.41 15.18
C ILE A 62 -21.02 -27.78 13.84
N LYS A 63 -21.38 -28.39 12.72
CA LYS A 63 -21.11 -27.83 11.39
C LYS A 63 -21.82 -26.50 11.19
N GLU A 64 -23.10 -26.39 11.55
CA GLU A 64 -23.82 -25.11 11.47
C GLU A 64 -23.18 -24.03 12.34
N VAL A 65 -22.72 -24.37 13.55
CA VAL A 65 -22.00 -23.42 14.41
C VAL A 65 -20.68 -22.98 13.79
N LEU A 66 -19.92 -23.92 13.20
CA LEU A 66 -18.66 -23.63 12.53
C LEU A 66 -18.86 -22.80 11.27
N ASP A 67 -19.87 -23.11 10.46
CA ASP A 67 -20.19 -22.38 9.23
C ASP A 67 -20.62 -20.96 9.58
N ASN A 68 -21.50 -20.79 10.58
CA ASN A 68 -21.86 -19.46 11.10
C ASN A 68 -20.65 -18.69 11.63
N PHE A 69 -19.72 -19.35 12.33
CA PHE A 69 -18.49 -18.72 12.82
C PHE A 69 -17.55 -18.34 11.65
N HIS A 70 -17.41 -19.22 10.67
CA HIS A 70 -16.60 -18.98 9.48
C HIS A 70 -17.18 -17.89 8.59
N GLU A 71 -18.49 -17.80 8.42
CA GLU A 71 -19.16 -16.72 7.70
C GLU A 71 -18.99 -15.39 8.41
N ARG A 72 -19.16 -15.35 9.74
CA ARG A 72 -18.86 -14.17 10.56
C ARG A 72 -17.39 -13.76 10.44
N ARG A 73 -16.46 -14.70 10.25
CA ARG A 73 -15.03 -14.40 10.13
C ARG A 73 -14.61 -13.99 8.71
N LYS A 74 -15.12 -14.69 7.69
CA LYS A 74 -14.81 -14.50 6.26
C LYS A 74 -15.52 -13.27 5.70
N GLY A 75 -16.73 -12.98 6.15
CA GLY A 75 -17.47 -11.75 5.88
C GLY A 75 -16.96 -10.54 6.68
N GLY A 76 -15.90 -10.72 7.49
CA GLY A 76 -15.30 -9.65 8.28
C GLY A 76 -16.26 -9.09 9.31
N GLY A 77 -16.78 -9.90 10.23
CA GLY A 77 -17.55 -9.51 11.41
C GLY A 77 -18.77 -8.66 11.08
N SER A 78 -19.97 -9.28 11.14
CA SER A 78 -21.29 -8.64 11.30
C SER A 78 -21.32 -7.13 11.04
N GLY A 79 -21.94 -6.66 9.95
CA GLY A 79 -22.31 -5.26 9.65
C GLY A 79 -21.46 -4.16 10.30
N GLU A 80 -21.67 -3.92 11.59
CA GLU A 80 -20.86 -3.09 12.49
C GLU A 80 -19.33 -3.23 12.32
N GLY A 81 -18.80 -4.45 12.17
CA GLY A 81 -17.35 -4.66 11.99
C GLY A 81 -16.84 -4.14 10.65
N ALA A 82 -17.65 -4.26 9.59
CA ALA A 82 -17.35 -3.67 8.29
C ALA A 82 -17.47 -2.13 8.31
N GLU A 83 -18.51 -1.60 8.97
CA GLU A 83 -18.68 -0.16 9.16
C GLU A 83 -17.53 0.47 9.95
N LEU A 84 -17.06 -0.17 11.02
CA LEU A 84 -15.91 0.30 11.80
C LEU A 84 -14.64 0.32 10.95
N ARG A 85 -14.41 -0.70 10.12
CA ARG A 85 -13.25 -0.71 9.20
C ARG A 85 -13.35 0.40 8.14
N ASN A 86 -14.54 0.63 7.61
CA ASN A 86 -14.78 1.73 6.67
C ASN A 86 -14.52 3.09 7.34
N LYS A 87 -15.06 3.32 8.55
CA LYS A 87 -14.78 4.54 9.33
C LYS A 87 -13.28 4.75 9.59
N ILE A 88 -12.55 3.69 9.94
CA ILE A 88 -11.09 3.76 10.11
C ILE A 88 -10.39 4.10 8.79
N SER A 89 -10.82 3.50 7.68
CA SER A 89 -10.29 3.80 6.35
C SER A 89 -10.54 5.26 5.96
N ASP A 90 -11.74 5.78 6.21
CA ASP A 90 -12.13 7.15 5.93
C ASP A 90 -11.32 8.14 6.77
N GLU A 91 -11.15 7.89 8.06
CA GLU A 91 -10.33 8.73 8.94
C GLU A 91 -8.85 8.71 8.53
N LYS A 92 -8.31 7.56 8.11
CA LYS A 92 -6.96 7.48 7.54
C LYS A 92 -6.83 8.31 6.26
N ALA A 93 -7.82 8.24 5.37
CA ALA A 93 -7.83 9.02 4.13
C ALA A 93 -7.91 10.53 4.41
N ARG A 94 -8.76 10.94 5.37
CA ARG A 94 -8.86 12.33 5.84
C ARG A 94 -7.53 12.81 6.42
N PHE A 95 -6.92 12.02 7.30
CA PHE A 95 -5.63 12.34 7.89
C PHE A 95 -4.54 12.51 6.83
N ALA A 96 -4.45 11.58 5.87
CA ALA A 96 -3.50 11.67 4.77
C ALA A 96 -3.71 12.94 3.91
N SER A 97 -4.97 13.28 3.61
CA SER A 97 -5.33 14.51 2.88
C SER A 97 -4.91 15.77 3.64
N VAL A 98 -5.18 15.84 4.94
CA VAL A 98 -4.80 16.98 5.79
C VAL A 98 -3.28 17.09 5.88
N LEU A 99 -2.57 15.97 6.01
CA LEU A 99 -1.10 15.95 6.05
C LEU A 99 -0.49 16.45 4.74
N ALA A 100 -1.04 16.03 3.59
CA ALA A 100 -0.61 16.50 2.28
C ALA A 100 -0.80 18.01 2.13
N LYS A 101 -1.99 18.53 2.52
CA LYS A 101 -2.27 19.98 2.51
C LYS A 101 -1.32 20.75 3.43
N LYS A 102 -1.03 20.21 4.63
CA LYS A 102 -0.10 20.82 5.58
C LYS A 102 1.31 20.93 4.99
N ASN A 103 1.79 19.89 4.32
CA ASN A 103 3.11 19.90 3.68
C ASN A 103 3.15 20.89 2.52
N GLN A 104 2.12 20.92 1.67
CA GLN A 104 2.01 21.90 0.59
C GLN A 104 2.04 23.35 1.12
N LEU A 105 1.31 23.65 2.20
CA LEU A 105 1.31 24.98 2.82
C LEU A 105 2.69 25.34 3.40
N ARG A 106 3.40 24.38 3.98
CA ARG A 106 4.77 24.59 4.46
C ARG A 106 5.73 24.90 3.33
N ASP A 107 5.66 24.15 2.24
CA ASP A 107 6.50 24.39 1.06
C ASP A 107 6.22 25.77 0.45
N GLN A 108 4.94 26.18 0.41
CA GLN A 108 4.55 27.52 -0.03
C GLN A 108 5.10 28.60 0.90
N LEU A 109 5.00 28.43 2.22
CA LEU A 109 5.56 29.37 3.19
C LEU A 109 7.08 29.46 3.09
N GLU A 110 7.77 28.34 2.90
CA GLU A 110 9.22 28.33 2.71
C GLU A 110 9.63 29.08 1.45
N ARG A 111 8.92 28.87 0.33
CA ARG A 111 9.16 29.62 -0.92
C ARG A 111 8.93 31.12 -0.75
N ILE A 112 7.83 31.51 -0.09
CA ILE A 112 7.53 32.93 0.16
C ILE A 112 8.59 33.55 1.08
N ASN A 113 9.02 32.84 2.13
CA ASN A 113 10.07 33.34 3.02
C ASN A 113 11.40 33.50 2.29
N LYS A 114 11.82 32.51 1.48
CA LYS A 114 13.02 32.62 0.64
C LYS A 114 12.93 33.83 -0.29
N HIS A 115 11.81 33.98 -0.99
CA HIS A 115 11.59 35.12 -1.89
C HIS A 115 11.61 36.47 -1.15
N ARG A 116 10.99 36.54 0.03
CA ARG A 116 11.02 37.74 0.87
C ARG A 116 12.44 38.07 1.34
N ASP A 117 13.21 37.07 1.73
CA ASP A 117 14.57 37.27 2.22
C ASP A 117 15.52 37.64 1.06
N GLU A 118 15.31 37.08 -0.14
CA GLU A 118 15.95 37.52 -1.39
C GLU A 118 15.63 38.98 -1.71
N LEU A 119 14.36 39.38 -1.70
CA LEU A 119 13.94 40.76 -1.93
C LEU A 119 14.55 41.72 -0.90
N ARG A 120 14.58 41.33 0.38
CA ARG A 120 15.24 42.13 1.43
C ARG A 120 16.75 42.25 1.20
N SER A 121 17.40 41.16 0.81
CA SER A 121 18.83 41.17 0.47
C SER A 121 19.11 42.05 -0.75
N GLN A 122 18.27 41.97 -1.79
CA GLN A 122 18.36 42.82 -2.98
C GLN A 122 18.12 44.29 -2.62
N ALA A 123 17.08 44.61 -1.86
CA ALA A 123 16.80 45.98 -1.41
C ALA A 123 17.96 46.55 -0.58
N LYS A 124 18.55 45.75 0.31
CA LYS A 124 19.74 46.15 1.06
C LYS A 124 20.94 46.37 0.15
N ALA A 125 21.21 45.46 -0.78
CA ALA A 125 22.32 45.60 -1.73
C ALA A 125 22.15 46.83 -2.65
N THR A 126 20.92 47.13 -3.09
CA THR A 126 20.61 48.33 -3.86
C THR A 126 20.80 49.58 -3.02
N LYS A 127 20.35 49.58 -1.75
CA LYS A 127 20.59 50.70 -0.83
C LYS A 127 22.07 50.93 -0.53
N ASP A 128 22.83 49.85 -0.34
CA ASP A 128 24.27 49.93 -0.06
C ASP A 128 25.04 50.44 -1.29
N LYS A 129 24.61 50.09 -2.52
CA LYS A 129 25.16 50.63 -3.78
C LYS A 129 24.75 52.08 -4.02
N ASN A 130 23.49 52.42 -3.77
CA ASN A 130 22.93 53.74 -3.99
C ASN A 130 22.94 54.52 -2.67
N GLN A 131 24.10 55.00 -2.24
CA GLN A 131 24.21 55.73 -0.97
C GLN A 131 23.38 57.04 -0.95
N TYR A 132 23.08 57.60 -2.14
CA TYR A 132 22.21 58.76 -2.32
C TYR A 132 20.85 58.31 -2.84
N MET A 133 19.79 58.58 -2.08
CA MET A 133 18.42 58.16 -2.40
C MET A 133 17.65 59.23 -3.20
N LYS A 134 18.10 60.49 -3.17
CA LYS A 134 17.49 61.62 -3.88
C LYS A 134 18.41 62.13 -4.97
N GLN A 135 17.84 62.51 -6.11
CA GLN A 135 18.56 63.18 -7.20
C GLN A 135 19.18 64.51 -6.72
N GLU A 136 18.44 65.28 -5.90
CA GLU A 136 18.90 66.55 -5.32
C GLU A 136 20.21 66.40 -4.54
N ASP A 137 20.34 65.33 -3.73
CA ASP A 137 21.54 65.07 -2.94
C ASP A 137 22.76 64.75 -3.83
N ILE A 138 22.54 64.11 -4.98
CA ILE A 138 23.58 63.79 -5.97
C ILE A 138 24.02 65.07 -6.67
N ASP A 139 23.08 65.90 -7.12
CA ASP A 139 23.34 67.15 -7.82
C ASP A 139 24.08 68.16 -6.93
N GLU A 140 23.69 68.30 -5.66
CA GLU A 140 24.42 69.12 -4.70
C GLU A 140 25.87 68.67 -4.53
N LYS A 141 26.12 67.36 -4.51
CA LYS A 141 27.46 66.81 -4.30
C LYS A 141 28.32 66.92 -5.56
N MET A 142 27.73 66.77 -6.74
CA MET A 142 28.39 67.05 -8.01
C MET A 142 28.79 68.52 -8.09
N ALA A 143 27.89 69.46 -7.75
CA ALA A 143 28.21 70.88 -7.73
C ALA A 143 29.34 71.22 -6.75
N LYS A 144 29.34 70.61 -5.55
CA LYS A 144 30.43 70.77 -4.56
C LYS A 144 31.77 70.24 -5.06
N LEU A 145 31.80 69.14 -5.82
CA LEU A 145 33.03 68.57 -6.38
C LEU A 145 33.52 69.36 -7.60
N GLN A 146 32.63 69.83 -8.46
CA GLN A 146 32.95 70.71 -9.59
C GLN A 146 33.54 72.04 -9.11
N HIS A 147 32.90 72.67 -8.11
CA HIS A 147 33.43 73.88 -7.50
C HIS A 147 34.81 73.67 -6.87
N LYS A 148 35.09 72.49 -6.29
CA LYS A 148 36.44 72.16 -5.80
C LYS A 148 37.45 72.03 -6.95
N LEU A 149 37.08 71.38 -8.04
CA LEU A 149 37.93 71.29 -9.24
C LEU A 149 38.26 72.67 -9.83
N GLU A 150 37.27 73.57 -9.89
CA GLU A 150 37.42 74.88 -10.53
C GLU A 150 38.16 75.89 -9.65
N HIS A 151 38.02 75.80 -8.33
CA HIS A 151 38.48 76.84 -7.40
C HIS A 151 39.58 76.40 -6.42
N THR A 152 40.02 75.15 -6.43
CA THR A 152 41.15 74.68 -5.60
C THR A 152 42.22 73.99 -6.43
N SER A 153 43.48 74.36 -6.22
CA SER A 153 44.62 73.67 -6.84
C SER A 153 44.88 72.35 -6.11
N LEU A 154 44.33 71.26 -6.66
CA LEU A 154 44.52 69.91 -6.17
C LEU A 154 45.80 69.29 -6.76
N THR A 155 46.33 68.27 -6.09
CA THR A 155 47.39 67.44 -6.70
C THR A 155 46.82 66.57 -7.81
N LEU A 156 47.65 66.19 -8.79
CA LEU A 156 47.20 65.42 -9.97
C LEU A 156 46.51 64.08 -9.61
N ASN A 157 46.88 63.49 -8.46
CA ASN A 157 46.24 62.29 -7.93
C ASN A 157 44.86 62.57 -7.33
N GLU A 158 44.71 63.67 -6.60
CA GLU A 158 43.43 64.09 -6.02
C GLU A 158 42.46 64.53 -7.11
N GLU A 159 42.93 65.27 -8.12
CA GLU A 159 42.14 65.70 -9.27
C GLU A 159 41.57 64.48 -10.02
N LYS A 160 42.39 63.44 -10.24
CA LYS A 160 41.94 62.17 -10.82
C LYS A 160 40.92 61.44 -9.95
N GLN A 161 41.09 61.45 -8.63
CA GLN A 161 40.10 60.85 -7.71
C GLN A 161 38.77 61.60 -7.74
N VAL A 162 38.79 62.94 -7.75
CA VAL A 162 37.58 63.77 -7.83
C VAL A 162 36.85 63.55 -9.16
N LEU A 163 37.58 63.46 -10.27
CA LEU A 163 37.00 63.14 -11.58
C LEU A 163 36.38 61.73 -11.62
N GLN A 164 37.00 60.75 -10.96
CA GLN A 164 36.42 59.41 -10.84
C GLN A 164 35.14 59.44 -10.01
N GLN A 165 35.13 60.16 -8.89
CA GLN A 165 33.94 60.35 -8.06
C GLN A 165 32.80 61.04 -8.82
N LEU A 166 33.10 62.04 -9.67
CA LEU A 166 32.11 62.69 -10.54
C LEU A 166 31.47 61.69 -11.51
N LYS A 167 32.28 60.89 -12.20
CA LYS A 167 31.78 59.85 -13.12
C LYS A 167 30.94 58.79 -12.40
N ASP A 168 31.32 58.43 -11.19
CA ASP A 168 30.57 57.46 -10.40
C ASP A 168 29.22 58.06 -9.92
N LEU A 169 29.19 59.35 -9.52
CA LEU A 169 27.94 60.07 -9.19
C LEU A 169 27.01 60.25 -10.41
N GLU A 170 27.55 60.52 -11.60
CA GLU A 170 26.76 60.57 -12.84
C GLU A 170 26.11 59.21 -13.17
N ARG A 171 26.85 58.11 -12.97
CA ARG A 171 26.29 56.76 -13.10
C ARG A 171 25.20 56.49 -12.08
N MET A 172 25.41 56.92 -10.82
CA MET A 172 24.39 56.79 -9.78
C MET A 172 23.13 57.58 -10.11
N ARG A 173 23.25 58.80 -10.66
CA ARG A 173 22.11 59.59 -11.14
C ARG A 173 21.29 58.82 -12.18
N ALA A 174 21.94 58.28 -13.21
CA ALA A 174 21.26 57.49 -14.23
C ALA A 174 20.54 56.25 -13.64
N THR A 175 21.11 55.60 -12.64
CA THR A 175 20.45 54.46 -11.97
C THR A 175 19.27 54.88 -11.08
N VAL A 176 19.34 56.06 -10.47
CA VAL A 176 18.23 56.61 -9.67
C VAL A 176 17.08 57.06 -10.58
N ASP A 177 17.38 57.67 -11.73
CA ASP A 177 16.38 58.05 -12.74
C ASP A 177 15.63 56.81 -13.25
N GLN A 178 16.35 55.75 -13.61
CA GLN A 178 15.74 54.46 -14.02
C GLN A 178 14.87 53.83 -12.93
N TYR A 179 15.23 54.04 -11.66
CA TYR A 179 14.45 53.50 -10.54
C TYR A 179 13.22 54.37 -10.22
N ALA A 180 13.31 55.68 -10.41
CA ALA A 180 12.20 56.60 -10.28
C ALA A 180 11.16 56.39 -11.39
N ASP A 181 11.59 56.04 -12.61
CA ASP A 181 10.69 55.71 -13.74
C ASP A 181 10.05 54.32 -13.63
N ALA A 182 10.67 53.39 -12.90
CA ALA A 182 10.21 52.01 -12.73
C ALA A 182 9.28 51.80 -11.52
N MET A 183 9.19 52.78 -10.62
CA MET A 183 8.29 52.84 -9.47
C MET A 183 6.99 53.57 -9.83
#